data_AF-A0A8H7XNZ2-F1
#
_entry.id   AF-A0A8H7XNZ2-F1
#
_cell.length_a   1.000
_cell.length_b   1.000
_cell.length_c   1.000
_cell.angle_alpha   90.00
_cell.angle_beta   90.00
_cell.angle_gamma   90.00
#
_symmetry.space_group_name_H-M   'P 1'
#
loop_
_entity.id
_entity.type
_entity.pdbx_description
1 polymer ?
#
loop_
_entity_poly.entity_id
_entity_poly.type
_entity_poly.pdbx_seq_one_letter_code
_entity_poly.pdbx_strand_id
1 'polypeptide(L)'
;MPGPSNNRKKTKAKSKNLKKQTTSQKKCPDISERVDDLPLDTEPSNQSSAPSSPSPPVLRTPSPPLLDPISEKGCSVPHNYVPRTADQIEQILFQEPFIHDPGNGPRVRDARAFMASFFAQPPALNDPLCAEFAQDEVLQMLCTVLPEEAALLLWYNKSRSESRVCPACQRLYRIGDTLPELMPVEEDQVPVDRTPSPKLLREQRISGLCSPVCFIMASFNFPGAIKSAWGRMADEMDDEAWNLLNGPGENSTQNDVSHSLGMIVKMTRLYDLGLAQLCFDTDEAALLQAAAELDLGVNVIGA
;
A
#
# COMPACT_ATOMS: atom_id res chain seq x y z
N MET A 1 -31.75 54.10 -2.11
CA MET A 1 -32.95 53.27 -2.33
C MET A 1 -32.88 52.07 -1.40
N PRO A 2 -33.89 51.82 -0.55
CA PRO A 2 -33.93 50.65 0.33
C PRO A 2 -34.77 49.50 -0.26
N GLY A 3 -34.26 48.27 -0.17
CA GLY A 3 -35.06 47.03 -0.26
C GLY A 3 -34.32 45.82 -0.88
N PRO A 4 -34.72 44.55 -0.60
CA PRO A 4 -35.50 44.05 0.54
C PRO A 4 -34.79 42.93 1.35
N SER A 5 -35.10 42.91 2.65
CA SER A 5 -34.76 41.84 3.59
C SER A 5 -35.78 40.70 3.49
N ASN A 6 -35.33 39.44 3.40
CA ASN A 6 -36.21 38.28 3.52
C ASN A 6 -36.17 37.70 4.94
N ASN A 7 -37.31 37.82 5.61
CA ASN A 7 -37.60 37.26 6.92
C ASN A 7 -38.23 35.86 6.79
N ARG A 8 -37.72 34.93 7.62
CA ARG A 8 -38.42 33.87 8.37
C ARG A 8 -39.39 32.92 7.63
N LYS A 9 -39.16 31.62 7.83
CA LYS A 9 -40.12 30.75 8.53
C LYS A 9 -39.40 29.64 9.31
N LYS A 10 -39.60 29.68 10.64
CA LYS A 10 -39.26 28.63 11.60
C LYS A 10 -40.41 27.63 11.61
N THR A 11 -40.12 26.34 11.47
CA THR A 11 -41.06 25.26 11.83
C THR A 11 -40.47 24.51 13.01
N LYS A 12 -41.05 24.74 14.19
CA LYS A 12 -40.83 23.93 15.39
C LYS A 12 -41.82 22.78 15.36
N ALA A 13 -41.34 21.54 15.41
CA ALA A 13 -42.13 20.41 15.89
C ALA A 13 -41.48 19.89 17.18
N LYS A 14 -42.28 19.88 18.25
CA LYS A 14 -41.98 19.37 19.60
C LYS A 14 -42.61 17.98 19.76
N SER A 15 -42.17 17.30 20.82
CA SER A 15 -42.70 16.07 21.45
C SER A 15 -41.98 14.79 20.97
N LYS A 16 -41.52 13.88 21.83
CA LYS A 16 -41.93 13.53 23.21
C LYS A 16 -40.76 12.91 24.00
N ASN A 17 -40.85 13.07 25.31
CA ASN A 17 -39.98 12.56 26.35
C ASN A 17 -39.85 11.03 26.35
N LEU A 18 -38.64 10.50 26.61
CA LEU A 18 -38.47 9.30 27.42
C LEU A 18 -37.49 9.58 28.55
N LYS A 19 -37.98 9.35 29.76
CA LYS A 19 -37.35 9.55 31.05
C LYS A 19 -36.76 8.21 31.50
N LYS A 20 -35.46 8.13 31.77
CA LYS A 20 -34.92 7.15 32.73
C LYS A 20 -33.69 7.72 33.44
N GLN A 21 -33.88 8.00 34.72
CA GLN A 21 -32.86 8.00 35.76
C GLN A 21 -32.17 6.60 35.74
N THR A 22 -30.94 6.38 36.20
CA THR A 22 -30.46 6.69 37.56
C THR A 22 -28.95 6.38 37.65
N THR A 23 -28.25 7.15 38.52
CA THR A 23 -27.08 6.76 39.34
C THR A 23 -25.79 6.26 38.67
N SER A 24 -24.70 7.03 38.81
CA SER A 24 -23.71 6.76 39.87
C SER A 24 -22.69 7.88 39.97
N GLN A 25 -22.60 8.46 41.16
CA GLN A 25 -21.50 9.31 41.61
C GLN A 25 -20.23 8.46 41.71
N LYS A 26 -19.13 8.88 41.09
CA LYS A 26 -17.80 8.54 41.57
C LYS A 26 -16.94 9.80 41.57
N LYS A 27 -16.69 10.26 42.79
CA LYS A 27 -15.91 11.42 43.19
C LYS A 27 -14.44 11.01 43.09
N CYS A 28 -13.68 11.57 42.17
CA CYS A 28 -12.21 11.47 42.19
C CYS A 28 -11.66 12.38 43.28
N PRO A 29 -10.70 11.91 44.09
CA PRO A 29 -9.98 12.78 44.99
C PRO A 29 -8.86 13.54 44.26
N ASP A 30 -8.72 14.77 44.72
CA ASP A 30 -7.64 15.72 44.54
C ASP A 30 -6.32 15.11 45.08
N ILE A 31 -5.26 15.11 44.26
CA ILE A 31 -3.89 14.82 44.70
C ILE A 31 -3.00 15.93 44.16
N SER A 32 -2.59 16.80 45.08
CA SER A 32 -1.50 17.76 44.98
C SER A 32 -0.50 17.40 46.07
N GLU A 33 0.72 16.99 45.69
CA GLU A 33 1.98 17.08 46.47
C GLU A 33 3.13 16.70 45.50
N ARG A 34 3.91 17.68 44.99
CA ARG A 34 5.20 18.21 45.50
C ARG A 34 6.23 17.13 45.88
N VAL A 35 7.26 16.99 45.04
CA VAL A 35 8.69 17.40 45.20
C VAL A 35 9.48 16.49 46.13
N ASP A 36 10.47 15.77 45.57
CA ASP A 36 11.82 15.49 46.11
C ASP A 36 12.56 14.71 44.98
N ASP A 37 13.49 15.30 44.23
CA ASP A 37 14.93 15.53 44.51
C ASP A 37 15.80 14.26 44.66
N LEU A 38 16.78 14.16 43.74
CA LEU A 38 18.11 13.50 43.80
C LEU A 38 18.25 11.98 43.53
N PRO A 39 19.46 11.49 43.14
CA PRO A 39 20.65 12.17 42.60
C PRO A 39 21.19 11.58 41.27
N LEU A 40 22.04 12.40 40.62
CA LEU A 40 23.02 12.00 39.61
C LEU A 40 24.01 10.97 40.17
N ASP A 41 24.20 9.87 39.45
CA ASP A 41 25.45 9.10 39.51
C ASP A 41 26.32 9.45 38.30
N THR A 42 27.41 10.13 38.65
CA THR A 42 28.61 10.38 37.87
C THR A 42 29.58 9.25 38.20
N GLU A 43 30.08 8.50 37.23
CA GLU A 43 31.37 7.81 37.37
C GLU A 43 32.05 7.70 35.98
N PRO A 44 33.40 7.62 35.96
CA PRO A 44 34.24 8.21 34.93
C PRO A 44 34.87 7.20 33.95
N SER A 45 35.39 7.77 32.86
CA SER A 45 36.67 7.45 32.21
C SER A 45 37.11 5.98 32.13
N ASN A 46 37.11 5.42 30.91
CA ASN A 46 38.22 4.57 30.51
C ASN A 46 38.65 4.81 29.06
N GLN A 47 39.88 5.29 28.96
CA GLN A 47 40.75 5.25 27.79
C GLN A 47 40.89 3.79 27.35
N SER A 48 40.92 3.52 26.04
CA SER A 48 42.07 2.89 25.41
C SER A 48 41.84 2.62 23.92
N SER A 49 42.82 3.07 23.13
CA SER A 49 43.35 2.45 21.90
C SER A 49 42.41 2.21 20.71
N ALA A 50 42.55 3.12 19.72
CA ALA A 50 42.26 2.86 18.33
C ALA A 50 43.10 1.71 17.77
N PRO A 51 42.51 0.69 17.12
CA PRO A 51 43.23 -0.20 16.24
C PRO A 51 43.34 0.44 14.85
N SER A 52 44.58 0.70 14.42
CA SER A 52 44.94 1.05 13.05
C SER A 52 44.53 -0.10 12.12
N SER A 53 43.45 0.09 11.38
CA SER A 53 43.00 -0.91 10.40
C SER A 53 43.80 -0.75 9.09
N PRO A 54 44.37 -1.83 8.55
CA PRO A 54 45.21 -1.81 7.37
C PRO A 54 44.41 -1.42 6.11
N SER A 55 45.06 -0.67 5.22
CA SER A 55 44.52 -0.28 3.92
C SER A 55 44.00 -1.50 3.15
N PRO A 56 42.85 -1.40 2.47
CA PRO A 56 42.32 -2.52 1.70
C PRO A 56 43.29 -2.86 0.55
N PRO A 57 43.52 -4.16 0.27
CA PRO A 57 44.31 -4.57 -0.86
C PRO A 57 43.64 -4.07 -2.14
N VAL A 58 44.43 -3.45 -3.01
CA VAL A 58 44.05 -3.02 -4.35
C VAL A 58 43.26 -4.14 -5.03
N LEU A 59 41.96 -3.92 -5.22
CA LEU A 59 41.07 -4.75 -6.04
C LEU A 59 41.63 -4.75 -7.46
N ARG A 60 42.49 -5.71 -7.76
CA ARG A 60 42.81 -6.08 -9.13
C ARG A 60 41.56 -6.70 -9.70
N THR A 61 40.92 -5.99 -10.61
CA THR A 61 39.94 -6.55 -11.54
C THR A 61 40.56 -7.78 -12.19
N PRO A 62 40.00 -8.99 -12.00
CA PRO A 62 40.47 -10.15 -12.74
C PRO A 62 40.27 -9.87 -14.23
N SER A 63 41.26 -10.22 -15.04
CA SER A 63 41.14 -10.17 -16.50
C SER A 63 39.87 -10.94 -16.92
N PRO A 64 39.08 -10.41 -17.88
CA PRO A 64 37.87 -11.09 -18.32
C PRO A 64 38.23 -12.52 -18.73
N PRO A 65 37.48 -13.53 -18.29
CA PRO A 65 37.71 -14.89 -18.72
C PRO A 65 37.65 -14.92 -20.24
N LEU A 66 38.71 -15.42 -20.87
CA LEU A 66 38.68 -15.79 -22.28
C LEU A 66 37.57 -16.83 -22.41
N LEU A 67 36.44 -16.38 -22.97
CA LEU A 67 35.35 -17.27 -23.33
C LEU A 67 35.89 -18.19 -24.43
N ASP A 68 36.12 -19.45 -24.07
CA ASP A 68 36.32 -20.51 -25.05
C ASP A 68 35.12 -20.50 -26.00
N PRO A 69 35.34 -20.64 -27.32
CA PRO A 69 34.27 -20.65 -28.30
C PRO A 69 33.30 -21.78 -27.95
N ILE A 70 32.11 -21.38 -27.53
CA ILE A 70 31.00 -22.29 -27.22
C ILE A 70 30.74 -23.09 -28.49
N SER A 71 31.06 -24.38 -28.43
CA SER A 71 30.75 -25.37 -29.46
C SER A 71 29.25 -25.30 -29.76
N GLU A 72 28.92 -24.86 -30.98
CA GLU A 72 27.58 -24.72 -31.56
C GLU A 72 26.86 -26.07 -31.74
N LYS A 73 26.64 -26.82 -30.66
CA LYS A 73 25.75 -27.98 -30.68
C LYS A 73 24.38 -27.60 -30.16
N GLY A 74 23.58 -27.10 -31.08
CA GLY A 74 22.16 -27.47 -31.19
C GLY A 74 21.23 -26.91 -30.11
N CYS A 75 21.06 -25.59 -30.07
CA CYS A 75 19.84 -24.99 -29.55
C CYS A 75 19.07 -24.40 -30.74
N SER A 76 18.26 -25.23 -31.41
CA SER A 76 17.38 -24.78 -32.48
C SER A 76 16.21 -24.00 -31.86
N VAL A 77 16.43 -22.72 -31.57
CA VAL A 77 15.33 -21.79 -31.30
C VAL A 77 14.50 -21.72 -32.58
N PRO A 78 13.18 -22.02 -32.57
CA PRO A 78 12.33 -21.82 -33.72
C PRO A 78 12.08 -20.31 -33.87
N HIS A 79 13.08 -19.58 -34.33
CA HIS A 79 12.90 -18.21 -34.79
C HIS A 79 12.26 -18.25 -36.17
N ASN A 80 10.94 -18.38 -36.20
CA ASN A 80 10.14 -17.85 -37.30
C ASN A 80 10.28 -16.32 -37.26
N TYR A 81 11.42 -15.81 -37.72
CA TYR A 81 11.65 -14.39 -37.89
C TYR A 81 10.85 -13.95 -39.11
N VAL A 82 9.55 -13.68 -38.91
CA VAL A 82 8.75 -13.03 -39.94
C VAL A 82 9.29 -11.61 -40.08
N PRO A 83 9.82 -11.22 -41.25
CA PRO A 83 10.28 -9.85 -41.46
C PRO A 83 9.10 -8.91 -41.21
N ARG A 84 9.24 -8.01 -40.22
CA ARG A 84 8.22 -6.99 -39.95
C ARG A 84 8.11 -6.08 -41.16
N THR A 85 6.90 -5.77 -41.59
CA THR A 85 6.68 -4.81 -42.69
C THR A 85 7.06 -3.40 -42.22
N ALA A 86 7.38 -2.50 -43.15
CA ALA A 86 7.68 -1.10 -42.83
C ALA A 86 6.53 -0.45 -42.03
N ASP A 87 5.28 -0.77 -42.40
CA ASP A 87 4.07 -0.29 -41.70
C ASP A 87 4.01 -0.76 -40.24
N GLN A 88 4.44 -1.99 -39.95
CA GLN A 88 4.51 -2.50 -38.57
C GLN A 88 5.60 -1.80 -37.76
N ILE A 89 6.72 -1.47 -38.39
CA ILE A 89 7.80 -0.71 -37.74
C ILE A 89 7.33 0.71 -37.43
N GLU A 90 6.66 1.38 -38.37
CA GLU A 90 6.09 2.71 -38.15
C GLU A 90 5.04 2.70 -37.03
N GLN A 91 4.14 1.72 -37.01
CA GLN A 91 3.17 1.59 -35.92
C GLN A 91 3.83 1.45 -34.54
N ILE A 92 4.95 0.73 -34.44
CA ILE A 92 5.69 0.59 -33.18
C ILE A 92 6.39 1.90 -32.80
N LEU A 93 6.96 2.61 -33.77
CA LEU A 93 7.66 3.88 -33.53
C LEU A 93 6.74 5.00 -33.07
N PHE A 94 5.45 4.96 -33.45
CA PHE A 94 4.46 5.96 -33.07
C PHE A 94 3.59 5.56 -31.86
N GLN A 95 3.77 4.36 -31.29
CA GLN A 95 3.13 4.00 -30.04
C GLN A 95 3.76 4.78 -28.88
N GLU A 96 2.93 5.43 -28.08
CA GLU A 96 3.39 6.09 -26.86
C GLU A 96 3.95 5.03 -25.90
N PRO A 97 5.16 5.22 -25.34
CA PRO A 97 5.74 4.23 -24.46
C PRO A 97 4.89 4.08 -23.19
N PHE A 98 4.52 2.85 -22.88
CA PHE A 98 3.72 2.51 -21.69
C PHE A 98 4.53 2.60 -20.38
N ILE A 99 5.85 2.78 -20.46
CA ILE A 99 6.73 3.13 -19.33
C ILE A 99 7.48 4.42 -19.67
N HIS A 100 7.51 5.37 -18.72
CA HIS A 100 8.22 6.63 -18.84
C HIS A 100 9.03 6.93 -17.58
N ASP A 101 10.30 7.31 -17.71
CA ASP A 101 11.14 7.72 -16.59
C ASP A 101 11.40 9.24 -16.60
N PRO A 102 10.84 10.02 -15.65
CA PRO A 102 11.11 11.45 -15.53
C PRO A 102 12.48 11.79 -14.91
N GLY A 103 13.35 10.81 -14.66
CA GLY A 103 14.65 10.97 -13.99
C GLY A 103 14.65 10.62 -12.51
N ASN A 104 13.51 10.22 -11.95
CA ASN A 104 13.38 9.68 -10.58
C ASN A 104 12.75 8.28 -10.59
N GLY A 105 13.04 7.50 -11.63
CA GLY A 105 12.67 6.11 -11.80
C GLY A 105 11.44 5.89 -12.68
N PRO A 106 11.30 4.68 -13.26
CA PRO A 106 10.28 4.36 -14.24
C PRO A 106 8.85 4.48 -13.68
N ARG A 107 7.93 5.02 -14.49
CA ARG A 107 6.49 5.14 -14.21
C ARG A 107 5.68 4.40 -15.28
N VAL A 108 4.68 3.65 -14.87
CA VAL A 108 3.74 2.94 -15.75
C VAL A 108 2.64 3.90 -16.20
N ARG A 109 2.57 4.23 -17.49
CA ARG A 109 1.51 5.09 -18.05
C ARG A 109 0.27 4.30 -18.46
N ASP A 110 0.47 3.09 -18.99
CA ASP A 110 -0.61 2.19 -19.39
C ASP A 110 -0.43 0.87 -18.64
N ALA A 111 -1.28 0.67 -17.62
CA ALA A 111 -1.24 -0.53 -16.80
C ALA A 111 -1.52 -1.79 -17.62
N ARG A 112 -2.45 -1.74 -18.59
CA ARG A 112 -2.81 -2.91 -19.41
C ARG A 112 -1.65 -3.33 -20.31
N ALA A 113 -1.07 -2.37 -21.04
CA ALA A 113 0.09 -2.62 -21.88
C ALA A 113 1.29 -3.11 -21.03
N PHE A 114 1.49 -2.54 -19.84
CA PHE A 114 2.51 -3.00 -18.91
C PHE A 114 2.31 -4.46 -18.49
N MET A 115 1.09 -4.86 -18.07
CA MET A 115 0.81 -6.24 -17.64
C MET A 115 1.03 -7.27 -18.75
N ALA A 116 0.78 -6.90 -20.01
CA ALA A 116 1.02 -7.77 -21.16
C ALA A 116 2.49 -7.78 -21.62
N SER A 117 3.33 -6.92 -21.06
CA SER A 117 4.72 -6.75 -21.47
C SER A 117 5.68 -7.68 -20.71
N PHE A 118 6.90 -7.82 -21.26
CA PHE A 118 8.01 -8.51 -20.59
C PHE A 118 8.48 -7.81 -19.29
N PHE A 119 8.13 -6.54 -19.08
CA PHE A 119 8.54 -5.80 -17.88
C PHE A 119 7.73 -6.19 -16.64
N ALA A 120 6.51 -6.70 -16.82
CA ALA A 120 5.70 -7.20 -15.72
C ALA A 120 6.27 -8.53 -15.22
N GLN A 121 6.57 -8.60 -13.92
CA GLN A 121 7.01 -9.85 -13.32
C GLN A 121 5.84 -10.86 -13.27
N PRO A 122 6.11 -12.17 -13.47
CA PRO A 122 5.08 -13.18 -13.34
C PRO A 122 4.59 -13.27 -11.88
N PRO A 123 3.35 -13.72 -11.65
CA PRO A 123 2.85 -13.99 -10.30
C PRO A 123 3.75 -14.95 -9.52
N ALA A 124 3.87 -14.72 -8.21
CA ALA A 124 4.67 -15.55 -7.32
C ALA A 124 3.86 -16.77 -6.83
N LEU A 125 3.71 -17.79 -7.66
CA LEU A 125 2.87 -18.96 -7.38
C LEU A 125 3.37 -19.87 -6.24
N ASN A 126 4.59 -19.65 -5.77
CA ASN A 126 5.17 -20.34 -4.63
C ASN A 126 4.73 -19.77 -3.27
N ASP A 127 4.13 -18.57 -3.26
CA ASP A 127 3.48 -17.99 -2.09
C ASP A 127 1.97 -18.20 -2.22
N PRO A 128 1.32 -18.93 -1.27
CA PRO A 128 -0.10 -19.23 -1.34
C PRO A 128 -0.99 -17.98 -1.49
N LEU A 129 -0.66 -16.90 -0.79
CA LEU A 129 -1.46 -15.67 -0.85
C LEU A 129 -1.31 -14.99 -2.21
N CYS A 130 -0.08 -14.93 -2.73
CA CYS A 130 0.16 -14.39 -4.07
C CYS A 130 -0.56 -15.22 -5.15
N ALA A 131 -0.58 -16.55 -5.00
CA ALA A 131 -1.25 -17.45 -5.93
C ALA A 131 -2.78 -17.26 -5.94
N GLU A 132 -3.40 -17.05 -4.77
CA GLU A 132 -4.83 -16.71 -4.67
C GLU A 132 -5.14 -15.39 -5.39
N PHE A 133 -4.36 -14.34 -5.12
CA PHE A 133 -4.54 -13.06 -5.79
C PHE A 133 -4.21 -13.08 -7.28
N ALA A 134 -3.50 -14.09 -7.79
CA ALA A 134 -3.14 -14.21 -9.20
C ALA A 134 -4.29 -14.69 -10.10
N GLN A 135 -5.41 -15.10 -9.52
CA GLN A 135 -6.58 -15.55 -10.26
C GLN A 135 -7.25 -14.39 -11.02
N ASP A 136 -7.76 -14.68 -12.22
CA ASP A 136 -8.45 -13.70 -13.07
C ASP A 136 -9.78 -13.27 -12.46
N GLU A 137 -10.44 -14.17 -11.72
CA GLU A 137 -11.68 -13.93 -10.98
C GLU A 137 -11.48 -12.84 -9.92
N VAL A 138 -10.32 -12.81 -9.26
CA VAL A 138 -9.99 -11.77 -8.28
C VAL A 138 -9.84 -10.41 -8.97
N LEU A 139 -9.20 -10.37 -10.14
CA LEU A 139 -9.15 -9.14 -10.94
C LEU A 139 -10.56 -8.68 -11.36
N GLN A 140 -11.41 -9.59 -11.80
CA GLN A 140 -12.80 -9.27 -12.16
C GLN A 140 -13.57 -8.69 -10.97
N MET A 141 -13.45 -9.30 -9.78
CA MET A 141 -14.04 -8.76 -8.55
C MET A 141 -13.52 -7.37 -8.23
N LEU A 142 -12.20 -7.14 -8.33
CA LEU A 142 -11.61 -5.82 -8.11
C LEU A 142 -12.14 -4.75 -9.08
N CYS A 143 -12.36 -5.11 -10.34
CA CYS A 143 -12.94 -4.21 -11.34
C CYS A 143 -14.42 -3.84 -11.07
N THR A 144 -15.12 -4.54 -10.17
CA THR A 144 -16.48 -4.16 -9.76
C THR A 144 -16.48 -3.01 -8.74
N VAL A 145 -15.38 -2.82 -8.01
CA VAL A 145 -15.27 -1.86 -6.90
C VAL A 145 -14.27 -0.73 -7.14
N LEU A 146 -13.30 -0.95 -8.03
CA LEU A 146 -12.26 0.02 -8.39
C LEU A 146 -12.28 0.31 -9.89
N PRO A 147 -11.83 1.51 -10.31
CA PRO A 147 -11.49 1.76 -11.70
C PRO A 147 -10.47 0.75 -12.21
N GLU A 148 -10.56 0.39 -13.49
CA GLU A 148 -9.77 -0.69 -14.10
C GLU A 148 -8.25 -0.54 -13.85
N GLU A 149 -7.70 0.67 -14.01
CA GLU A 149 -6.27 0.90 -13.78
C GLU A 149 -5.88 0.60 -12.32
N ALA A 150 -6.65 1.12 -11.36
CA ALA A 150 -6.44 0.87 -9.94
C ALA A 150 -6.56 -0.61 -9.59
N ALA A 151 -7.53 -1.31 -10.17
CA ALA A 151 -7.73 -2.75 -10.00
C ALA A 151 -6.53 -3.55 -10.52
N LEU A 152 -6.04 -3.24 -11.74
CA LEU A 152 -4.87 -3.88 -12.33
C LEU A 152 -3.61 -3.69 -11.48
N LEU A 153 -3.35 -2.47 -11.01
CA LEU A 153 -2.19 -2.18 -10.17
C LEU A 153 -2.27 -2.90 -8.82
N LEU A 154 -3.45 -2.93 -8.19
CA LEU A 154 -3.66 -3.65 -6.93
C LEU A 154 -3.49 -5.16 -7.12
N TRP A 155 -4.12 -5.74 -8.15
CA TRP A 155 -3.98 -7.14 -8.52
C TRP A 155 -2.52 -7.52 -8.76
N TYR A 156 -1.78 -6.73 -9.54
CA TYR A 156 -0.34 -6.93 -9.75
C TYR A 156 0.43 -6.88 -8.44
N ASN A 157 0.20 -5.87 -7.61
CA ASN A 157 0.92 -5.73 -6.34
C ASN A 157 0.65 -6.88 -5.37
N LYS A 158 -0.53 -7.47 -5.35
CA LYS A 158 -0.89 -8.55 -4.43
C LYS A 158 -0.46 -9.94 -4.90
N SER A 159 -0.35 -10.15 -6.20
CA SER A 159 0.01 -11.45 -6.79
C SER A 159 1.51 -11.66 -7.01
N ARG A 160 2.34 -10.65 -6.73
CA ARG A 160 3.81 -10.72 -6.86
C ARG A 160 4.49 -10.58 -5.50
N SER A 161 5.61 -11.25 -5.31
CA SER A 161 6.35 -11.23 -4.04
C SER A 161 7.00 -9.88 -3.75
N GLU A 162 7.71 -9.31 -4.73
CA GLU A 162 8.57 -8.13 -4.50
C GLU A 162 8.34 -6.97 -5.47
N SER A 163 7.96 -7.23 -6.72
CA SER A 163 7.76 -6.17 -7.73
C SER A 163 6.46 -5.43 -7.49
N ARG A 164 6.50 -4.11 -7.53
CA ARG A 164 5.36 -3.24 -7.23
C ARG A 164 5.26 -2.09 -8.22
N VAL A 165 4.03 -1.66 -8.48
CA VAL A 165 3.71 -0.39 -9.13
C VAL A 165 2.93 0.46 -8.13
N CYS A 166 3.46 1.62 -7.75
CA CYS A 166 2.81 2.50 -6.79
C CYS A 166 1.50 3.04 -7.37
N PRO A 167 0.32 2.81 -6.76
CA PRO A 167 -0.94 3.28 -7.33
C PRO A 167 -1.05 4.81 -7.34
N ALA A 168 -0.37 5.51 -6.42
CA ALA A 168 -0.45 6.97 -6.31
C ALA A 168 0.41 7.73 -7.33
N CYS A 169 1.56 7.17 -7.75
CA CYS A 169 2.49 7.87 -8.63
C CYS A 169 2.99 7.01 -9.80
N GLN A 170 2.41 5.82 -9.96
CA GLN A 170 2.70 4.81 -10.99
C GLN A 170 4.15 4.34 -11.04
N ARG A 171 4.96 4.59 -10.00
CA ARG A 171 6.38 4.17 -9.97
C ARG A 171 6.52 2.67 -9.93
N LEU A 172 7.33 2.10 -10.81
CA LEU A 172 7.81 0.73 -10.72
C LEU A 172 8.98 0.67 -9.74
N TYR A 173 8.91 -0.21 -8.75
CA TYR A 173 9.92 -0.39 -7.72
C TYR A 173 9.87 -1.81 -7.14
N ARG A 174 10.86 -2.18 -6.32
CA ARG A 174 10.87 -3.41 -5.53
C ARG A 174 10.65 -3.09 -4.06
N ILE A 175 9.99 -3.98 -3.33
CA ILE A 175 9.87 -3.86 -1.88
C ILE A 175 11.27 -3.74 -1.25
N GLY A 176 11.43 -2.74 -0.38
CA GLY A 176 12.71 -2.37 0.22
C GLY A 176 13.41 -1.21 -0.47
N ASP A 177 13.02 -0.84 -1.69
CA ASP A 177 13.58 0.32 -2.37
C ASP A 177 13.20 1.61 -1.60
N THR A 178 14.20 2.43 -1.30
CA THR A 178 14.03 3.78 -0.78
C THR A 178 14.08 4.79 -1.93
N LEU A 179 13.16 5.76 -1.95
CA LEU A 179 13.28 6.89 -2.87
C LEU A 179 14.54 7.70 -2.57
N PRO A 180 15.28 8.17 -3.60
CA PRO A 180 16.28 9.20 -3.42
C PRO A 180 15.63 10.40 -2.74
N GLU A 181 16.20 10.82 -1.62
CA GLU A 181 15.75 12.01 -0.92
C GLU A 181 15.98 13.22 -1.82
N LEU A 182 14.89 13.84 -2.28
CA LEU A 182 14.93 14.99 -3.18
C LEU A 182 15.27 16.30 -2.44
N MET A 183 15.40 16.25 -1.12
CA MET A 183 15.85 17.38 -0.32
C MET A 183 17.38 17.45 -0.44
N PRO A 184 17.96 18.60 -0.83
CA PRO A 184 19.40 18.77 -0.81
C PRO A 184 19.88 18.57 0.63
N VAL A 185 20.55 17.45 0.87
CA VAL A 185 21.27 17.23 2.12
C VAL A 185 22.46 18.19 2.06
N GLU A 186 22.53 19.12 3.01
CA GLU A 186 23.70 19.99 3.17
C GLU A 186 24.96 19.10 3.19
N GLU A 187 25.96 19.47 2.39
CA GLU A 187 27.12 18.62 2.02
C GLU A 187 27.96 18.09 3.20
N ASP A 188 27.68 18.54 4.42
CA ASP A 188 28.40 18.18 5.65
C ASP A 188 27.77 17.02 6.45
N GLN A 189 26.66 16.43 6.02
CA GLN A 189 26.09 15.28 6.72
C GLN A 189 26.68 13.96 6.19
N VAL A 190 27.40 13.27 7.08
CA VAL A 190 27.89 11.89 6.94
C VAL A 190 26.80 11.00 6.32
N PRO A 191 27.13 10.09 5.38
CA PRO A 191 26.13 9.20 4.80
C PRO A 191 25.51 8.35 5.90
N VAL A 192 24.34 8.77 6.40
CA VAL A 192 23.53 7.97 7.32
C VAL A 192 23.07 6.77 6.52
N ASP A 193 23.36 5.59 7.05
CA ASP A 193 23.01 4.31 6.44
C ASP A 193 21.51 4.32 6.08
N ARG A 194 21.21 4.33 4.77
CA ARG A 194 19.86 4.56 4.22
C ARG A 194 18.99 3.31 4.35
N THR A 195 19.06 2.64 5.49
CA THR A 195 18.17 1.54 5.80
C THR A 195 16.72 2.03 5.75
N PRO A 196 15.85 1.43 4.91
CA PRO A 196 14.45 1.81 4.84
C PRO A 196 13.81 1.70 6.22
N SER A 197 13.02 2.70 6.61
CA SER A 197 12.28 2.60 7.86
C SER A 197 11.41 1.32 7.86
N PRO A 198 11.35 0.56 8.96
CA PRO A 198 10.55 -0.67 9.01
C PRO A 198 9.07 -0.44 8.65
N LYS A 199 8.54 0.75 8.98
CA LYS A 199 7.17 1.13 8.63
C LYS A 199 6.97 1.35 7.12
N LEU A 200 7.95 1.92 6.42
CA LEU A 200 7.89 2.05 4.96
C LEU A 200 7.88 0.67 4.29
N LEU A 201 8.79 -0.21 4.70
CA LEU A 201 8.85 -1.57 4.16
C LEU A 201 7.51 -2.30 4.37
N ARG A 202 6.92 -2.11 5.54
CA ARG A 202 5.61 -2.67 5.86
C ARG A 202 4.50 -2.09 4.99
N GLU A 203 4.46 -0.77 4.81
CA GLU A 203 3.46 -0.14 3.94
C GLU A 203 3.59 -0.61 2.49
N GLN A 204 4.81 -0.71 1.96
CA GLN A 204 5.07 -1.20 0.60
C GLN A 204 4.49 -2.61 0.39
N ARG A 205 4.52 -3.47 1.43
CA ARG A 205 3.89 -4.79 1.39
C ARG A 205 2.37 -4.73 1.50
N ILE A 206 1.84 -3.84 2.34
CA ILE A 206 0.40 -3.70 2.57
C ILE A 206 -0.28 -3.12 1.33
N SER A 207 0.03 -1.86 0.99
CA SER A 207 -0.70 -1.09 -0.03
C SER A 207 -0.01 -1.02 -1.39
N GLY A 208 1.28 -1.37 -1.46
CA GLY A 208 2.07 -1.14 -2.66
C GLY A 208 2.45 0.32 -2.88
N LEU A 209 2.29 1.21 -1.88
CA LEU A 209 2.72 2.60 -1.97
C LEU A 209 4.23 2.74 -1.72
N CYS A 210 4.93 3.44 -2.62
CA CYS A 210 6.39 3.48 -2.61
C CYS A 210 7.01 4.45 -1.58
N SER A 211 6.21 5.32 -0.94
CA SER A 211 6.73 6.37 -0.03
C SER A 211 5.70 6.89 0.96
N PRO A 212 6.15 7.55 2.05
CA PRO A 212 5.26 8.28 2.96
C PRO A 212 4.44 9.36 2.23
N VAL A 213 5.04 10.06 1.25
CA VAL A 213 4.36 11.11 0.48
C VAL A 213 3.22 10.52 -0.36
N CYS A 214 3.47 9.42 -1.05
CA CYS A 214 2.45 8.72 -1.85
C CYS A 214 1.28 8.23 -0.99
N PHE A 215 1.56 7.82 0.25
CA PHE A 215 0.51 7.46 1.19
C PHE A 215 -0.26 8.63 1.75
N ILE A 216 0.40 9.73 2.10
CA ILE A 216 -0.30 10.97 2.47
C ILE A 216 -1.25 11.39 1.34
N MET A 217 -0.80 11.31 0.07
CA MET A 217 -1.65 11.59 -1.09
C MET A 217 -2.82 10.61 -1.20
N ALA A 218 -2.58 9.30 -1.04
CA ALA A 218 -3.62 8.29 -1.13
C ALA A 218 -4.65 8.37 0.02
N SER A 219 -4.22 8.81 1.20
CA SER A 219 -5.04 8.96 2.40
C SER A 219 -5.53 10.40 2.61
N PHE A 220 -5.39 11.29 1.63
CA PHE A 220 -5.73 12.71 1.78
C PHE A 220 -7.20 12.95 2.12
N ASN A 221 -8.10 12.04 1.73
CA ASN A 221 -9.52 12.10 2.07
C ASN A 221 -9.81 11.71 3.54
N PHE A 222 -8.83 11.14 4.24
CA PHE A 222 -8.93 10.67 5.62
C PHE A 222 -7.75 11.19 6.47
N PRO A 223 -7.56 12.52 6.59
CA PRO A 223 -6.36 13.09 7.20
C PRO A 223 -6.17 12.66 8.66
N GLY A 224 -7.27 12.44 9.39
CA GLY A 224 -7.25 11.93 10.76
C GLY A 224 -6.71 10.49 10.88
N ALA A 225 -6.81 9.68 9.82
CA ALA A 225 -6.35 8.29 9.82
C ALA A 225 -4.91 8.11 9.32
N ILE A 226 -4.27 9.13 8.72
CA ILE A 226 -2.94 9.01 8.09
C ILE A 226 -1.91 8.45 9.08
N LYS A 227 -1.81 9.03 10.27
CA LYS A 227 -0.77 8.62 11.24
C LYS A 227 -1.04 7.23 11.83
N SER A 228 -2.30 6.91 12.08
CA SER A 228 -2.70 5.66 12.71
C SER A 228 -2.72 4.48 11.73
N ALA A 229 -2.99 4.71 10.44
CA ALA A 229 -3.04 3.66 9.43
C ALA A 229 -1.69 3.36 8.75
N TRP A 230 -0.69 4.21 8.89
CA TRP A 230 0.63 4.04 8.24
C TRP A 230 1.36 2.79 8.74
N GLY A 231 1.56 1.81 7.84
CA GLY A 231 2.24 0.55 8.12
C GLY A 231 1.47 -0.37 9.08
N ARG A 232 0.15 -0.22 9.20
CA ARG A 232 -0.70 -1.05 10.05
C ARG A 232 -1.82 -1.70 9.26
N MET A 233 -2.12 -2.96 9.56
CA MET A 233 -3.31 -3.68 9.09
C MET A 233 -4.53 -3.32 9.95
N ALA A 234 -5.72 -3.74 9.53
CA ALA A 234 -6.98 -3.42 10.22
C ALA A 234 -7.02 -3.93 11.67
N ASP A 235 -6.50 -5.13 11.92
CA ASP A 235 -6.39 -5.79 13.23
C ASP A 235 -5.40 -5.11 14.20
N GLU A 236 -4.59 -4.18 13.70
CA GLU A 236 -3.60 -3.44 14.49
C GLU A 236 -3.96 -1.98 14.73
N MET A 237 -5.05 -1.52 14.13
CA MET A 237 -5.61 -0.19 14.36
C MET A 237 -6.61 -0.25 15.50
N ASP A 238 -6.70 0.84 16.26
CA ASP A 238 -7.80 1.00 17.20
C ASP A 238 -9.10 1.31 16.43
N ASP A 239 -10.23 1.06 17.08
CA ASP A 239 -11.55 1.27 16.49
C ASP A 239 -11.75 2.73 16.02
N GLU A 240 -11.15 3.69 16.73
CA GLU A 240 -11.20 5.11 16.35
C GLU A 240 -10.50 5.36 15.01
N ALA A 241 -9.26 4.88 14.85
CA ALA A 241 -8.52 4.99 13.58
C ALA A 241 -9.24 4.26 12.44
N TRP A 242 -9.79 3.07 12.71
CA TRP A 242 -10.54 2.33 11.71
C TRP A 242 -11.80 3.07 11.28
N ASN A 243 -12.52 3.68 12.23
CA ASN A 243 -13.69 4.51 11.93
C ASN A 243 -13.34 5.77 11.15
N LEU A 244 -12.21 6.42 11.45
CA LEU A 244 -11.73 7.57 10.67
C LEU A 244 -11.42 7.20 9.22
N LEU A 245 -10.85 6.02 9.00
CA LEU A 245 -10.58 5.51 7.66
C LEU A 245 -11.87 5.11 6.92
N ASN A 246 -12.87 4.59 7.62
CA ASN A 246 -14.17 4.20 7.04
C ASN A 246 -15.21 5.33 6.97
N GLY A 247 -14.91 6.50 7.55
CA GLY A 247 -15.81 7.65 7.53
C GLY A 247 -16.07 8.20 6.12
N PRO A 248 -17.06 9.10 5.98
CA PRO A 248 -17.48 9.65 4.68
C PRO A 248 -16.47 10.56 3.97
N GLY A 249 -15.25 10.72 4.50
CA GLY A 249 -14.21 11.60 3.97
C GLY A 249 -14.53 13.09 4.17
N GLU A 250 -13.51 13.93 4.36
CA GLU A 250 -13.73 15.37 4.62
C GLU A 250 -14.15 16.16 3.37
N ASN A 251 -13.78 15.68 2.18
CA ASN A 251 -13.98 16.38 0.91
C ASN A 251 -14.68 15.45 -0.09
N SER A 252 -16.00 15.31 0.02
CA SER A 252 -16.85 14.56 -0.91
C SER A 252 -16.92 15.15 -2.33
N THR A 253 -16.04 16.10 -2.67
CA THR A 253 -15.89 16.69 -4.00
C THR A 253 -15.00 15.84 -4.92
N GLN A 254 -15.64 14.92 -5.64
CA GLN A 254 -15.50 14.64 -7.09
C GLN A 254 -14.13 14.34 -7.75
N ASN A 255 -13.04 14.04 -7.04
CA ASN A 255 -11.84 13.50 -7.71
C ASN A 255 -11.80 11.97 -7.64
N ASP A 256 -12.19 11.31 -8.73
CA ASP A 256 -12.23 9.85 -8.86
C ASP A 256 -10.88 9.18 -8.51
N VAL A 257 -9.77 9.87 -8.76
CA VAL A 257 -8.42 9.38 -8.43
C VAL A 257 -8.18 9.38 -6.93
N SER A 258 -8.49 10.46 -6.20
CA SER A 258 -8.26 10.49 -4.74
C SER A 258 -9.21 9.51 -4.02
N HIS A 259 -10.43 9.35 -4.53
CA HIS A 259 -11.38 8.36 -4.02
C HIS A 259 -10.86 6.93 -4.21
N SER A 260 -10.44 6.58 -5.44
CA SER A 260 -9.91 5.23 -5.72
C SER A 260 -8.63 4.92 -4.94
N LEU A 261 -7.72 5.89 -4.77
CA LEU A 261 -6.54 5.72 -3.92
C LEU A 261 -6.92 5.51 -2.45
N GLY A 262 -7.90 6.27 -1.94
CA GLY A 262 -8.44 6.08 -0.60
C GLY A 262 -9.04 4.69 -0.42
N MET A 263 -9.74 4.19 -1.44
CA MET A 263 -10.28 2.82 -1.46
C MET A 263 -9.18 1.76 -1.46
N ILE A 264 -8.11 1.92 -2.25
CA ILE A 264 -6.96 1.02 -2.20
C ILE A 264 -6.38 0.97 -0.79
N VAL A 265 -6.21 2.12 -0.13
CA VAL A 265 -5.71 2.15 1.25
C VAL A 265 -6.62 1.34 2.16
N LYS A 266 -7.95 1.56 2.13
CA LYS A 266 -8.92 0.80 2.93
C LYS A 266 -8.86 -0.70 2.69
N MET A 267 -9.01 -1.10 1.42
CA MET A 267 -9.05 -2.51 1.01
C MET A 267 -7.78 -3.22 1.45
N THR A 268 -6.61 -2.61 1.22
CA THR A 268 -5.33 -3.24 1.53
C THR A 268 -5.05 -3.45 3.02
N ARG A 269 -5.86 -2.88 3.92
CA ARG A 269 -5.80 -3.15 5.37
C ARG A 269 -6.45 -4.47 5.77
N LEU A 270 -7.23 -5.05 4.87
CA LEU A 270 -7.89 -6.34 5.05
C LEU A 270 -7.10 -7.41 4.31
N TYR A 271 -6.99 -8.60 4.90
CA TYR A 271 -6.21 -9.71 4.33
C TYR A 271 -6.75 -10.16 2.97
N ASP A 272 -8.07 -10.18 2.82
CA ASP A 272 -8.83 -10.55 1.62
C ASP A 272 -9.23 -9.32 0.77
N LEU A 273 -8.61 -8.16 1.02
CA LEU A 273 -9.01 -6.87 0.47
C LEU A 273 -10.44 -6.40 0.82
N GLY A 274 -11.13 -7.10 1.73
CA GLY A 274 -12.55 -6.89 1.99
C GLY A 274 -13.46 -7.34 0.85
N LEU A 275 -12.96 -8.12 -0.11
CA LEU A 275 -13.76 -8.56 -1.27
C LEU A 275 -14.94 -9.43 -0.84
N ALA A 276 -14.79 -10.22 0.23
CA ALA A 276 -15.91 -11.00 0.76
C ALA A 276 -17.07 -10.10 1.25
N GLN A 277 -16.78 -8.90 1.72
CA GLN A 277 -17.79 -7.94 2.19
C GLN A 277 -18.31 -7.02 1.08
N LEU A 278 -17.45 -6.72 0.10
CA LEU A 278 -17.77 -5.78 -0.98
C LEU A 278 -18.51 -6.45 -2.15
N CYS A 279 -18.23 -7.73 -2.41
CA CYS A 279 -18.80 -8.46 -3.55
C CYS A 279 -19.99 -9.34 -3.18
N PHE A 280 -20.17 -9.67 -1.91
CA PHE A 280 -21.32 -10.44 -1.43
C PHE A 280 -22.16 -9.54 -0.53
N ASP A 281 -23.42 -9.33 -0.89
CA ASP A 281 -24.36 -8.59 -0.05
C ASP A 281 -24.41 -9.25 1.35
N THR A 282 -24.57 -8.45 2.40
CA THR A 282 -24.64 -8.94 3.79
C THR A 282 -25.66 -10.07 3.99
N ASP A 283 -26.70 -10.10 3.16
CA ASP A 283 -27.74 -11.12 3.18
C ASP A 283 -27.28 -12.45 2.57
N GLU A 284 -26.42 -12.43 1.55
CA GLU A 284 -25.86 -13.62 0.90
C GLU A 284 -24.70 -14.21 1.71
N ALA A 285 -23.86 -13.35 2.30
CA ALA A 285 -22.81 -13.75 3.24
C ALA A 285 -23.40 -14.39 4.51
N ALA A 286 -24.50 -13.84 5.05
CA ALA A 286 -25.23 -14.44 6.17
C ALA A 286 -25.83 -15.81 5.80
N LEU A 287 -26.28 -15.97 4.55
CA LEU A 287 -26.83 -17.24 4.04
C LEU A 287 -25.75 -18.31 3.88
N LEU A 288 -24.56 -17.94 3.40
CA LEU A 288 -23.40 -18.83 3.30
C LEU A 288 -22.87 -19.24 4.68
N GLN A 289 -22.85 -18.30 5.63
CA GLN A 289 -22.47 -18.60 7.01
C GLN A 289 -23.48 -19.54 7.68
N ALA A 290 -24.78 -19.32 7.49
CA ALA A 290 -25.83 -20.23 7.95
C ALA A 290 -25.74 -21.61 7.28
N ALA A 291 -25.39 -21.68 5.99
CA ALA A 291 -25.20 -22.93 5.28
C ALA A 291 -23.98 -23.72 5.79
N ALA A 292 -22.87 -23.05 6.08
CA ALA A 292 -21.67 -23.67 6.65
C ALA A 292 -21.92 -24.21 8.07
N GLU A 293 -22.76 -23.54 8.87
CA GLU A 293 -23.17 -24.02 10.19
C GLU A 293 -24.09 -25.26 10.11
N LEU A 294 -24.91 -25.37 9.06
CA LEU A 294 -25.78 -26.53 8.83
C LEU A 294 -25.01 -27.76 8.33
N ASP A 295 -23.93 -27.57 7.56
CA ASP A 295 -23.12 -28.68 7.01
C ASP A 295 -22.21 -29.34 8.06
N LEU A 296 -21.93 -28.65 9.17
CA LEU A 296 -21.28 -29.24 10.36
C LEU A 296 -22.25 -30.01 11.27
N GLY A 297 -23.56 -29.97 11.00
CA GLY A 297 -24.59 -30.63 11.79
C GLY A 297 -24.96 -32.06 11.36
N VAL A 298 -24.48 -32.52 10.20
CA VAL A 298 -24.84 -33.84 9.66
C VAL A 298 -23.67 -34.80 9.79
N ASN A 299 -23.47 -35.33 11.01
CA ASN A 299 -23.17 -36.74 11.27
C ASN A 299 -22.96 -36.99 12.77
N VAL A 300 -23.87 -37.77 13.37
CA VAL A 300 -23.65 -39.06 14.05
C VAL A 300 -24.81 -39.26 15.04
N ILE A 301 -25.93 -39.80 14.55
CA ILE A 301 -26.76 -40.69 15.37
C ILE A 301 -26.93 -41.97 14.54
N GLY A 302 -25.91 -42.82 14.64
CA GLY A 302 -25.96 -44.21 14.23
C GLY A 302 -25.48 -45.05 15.41
N ALA A 303 -26.41 -45.39 16.30
CA ALA A 303 -26.43 -46.58 17.16
C ALA A 303 -27.79 -46.66 17.87
#